data_AF-A0A2V7X1W1-F1
#
_entry.id   AF-A0A2V7X1W1-F1
#
_cell.length_a   1.000
_cell.length_b   1.000
_cell.length_c   1.000
_cell.angle_alpha   90.00
_cell.angle_beta   90.00
_cell.angle_gamma   90.00
#
_symmetry.space_group_name_H-M   'P 1'
#
loop_
_entity.id
_entity.type
_entity.pdbx_description
1 polymer ?
#
loop_
_entity_poly.entity_id
_entity_poly.type
_entity_poly.pdbx_seq_one_letter_code
_entity_poly.pdbx_strand_id
1 'polypeptide(L)' 'MTRRRIQPRPALELETVSFRLPADLVRAIDDYAKFLGGSTDRTYVITQAIEIALERDADFQKHRASRPAAAASSPRGGA' A
#
# COMPACT_ATOMS: atom_id res chain seq x y z
N MET A 1 -12.69 32.69 20.02
CA MET A 1 -12.55 31.21 19.99
C MET A 1 -12.26 30.77 18.56
N THR A 2 -11.01 30.43 18.26
CA THR A 2 -10.59 30.05 16.89
C THR A 2 -10.94 28.60 16.65
N ARG A 3 -11.96 28.35 15.82
CA ARG A 3 -12.41 27.01 15.43
C ARG A 3 -11.30 26.33 14.62
N ARG A 4 -10.49 25.48 15.27
CA ARG A 4 -9.50 24.63 14.59
C ARG A 4 -10.25 23.71 13.63
N ARG A 5 -10.29 24.09 12.36
CA ARG A 5 -10.92 23.34 11.29
C ARG A 5 -10.02 22.15 11.01
N ILE A 6 -10.39 20.97 11.51
CA ILE A 6 -9.68 19.71 11.23
C ILE A 6 -9.72 19.54 9.71
N GLN A 7 -8.56 19.60 9.06
CA GLN A 7 -8.47 19.26 7.65
C GLN A 7 -8.57 17.74 7.53
N PRO A 8 -9.46 17.19 6.67
CA PRO A 8 -9.51 15.77 6.41
C PRO A 8 -8.14 15.28 5.93
N ARG A 9 -7.70 14.10 6.40
CA ARG A 9 -6.53 13.45 5.82
C ARG A 9 -6.82 13.18 4.33
N PRO A 10 -5.88 13.47 3.42
CA PRO A 10 -6.06 13.16 2.00
C PRO A 10 -6.35 11.67 1.86
N ALA A 11 -7.44 11.36 1.16
CA ALA A 11 -7.79 9.98 0.86
C ALA A 11 -6.70 9.42 -0.06
N LEU A 12 -6.08 8.31 0.35
CA LEU A 12 -5.21 7.53 -0.52
C LEU A 12 -6.09 6.82 -1.55
N GLU A 13 -5.73 6.93 -2.83
CA GLU A 13 -6.35 6.09 -3.86
C GLU A 13 -5.85 4.66 -3.67
N LEU A 14 -6.75 3.78 -3.26
CA LEU A 14 -6.46 2.36 -3.03
C LEU A 14 -7.18 1.53 -4.10
N GLU A 15 -6.44 0.63 -4.74
CA GLU A 15 -7.01 -0.39 -5.60
C GLU A 15 -7.26 -1.67 -4.80
N THR A 16 -8.40 -2.32 -5.03
CA THR A 16 -8.71 -3.60 -4.37
C THR A 16 -8.04 -4.74 -5.13
N VAL A 17 -7.15 -5.47 -4.44
CA VAL A 17 -6.49 -6.67 -4.97
C VAL A 17 -6.98 -7.89 -4.18
N SER A 18 -7.37 -8.95 -4.89
CA SER A 18 -7.81 -10.23 -4.29
C SER A 18 -6.83 -11.34 -4.63
N PHE A 19 -6.32 -12.04 -3.61
CA PHE A 19 -5.40 -13.17 -3.78
C PHE A 19 -5.58 -14.18 -2.65
N ARG A 20 -5.06 -15.40 -2.85
CA ARG A 20 -5.09 -16.47 -1.85
C ARG A 20 -3.74 -16.56 -1.15
N LEU A 21 -3.79 -16.76 0.17
CA LEU A 21 -2.62 -16.98 1.01
C LEU A 21 -2.79 -18.26 1.84
N PRO A 22 -1.69 -18.88 2.29
CA PRO A 22 -1.76 -19.93 3.31
C PRO A 22 -2.54 -19.45 4.54
N ALA A 23 -3.42 -20.29 5.08
CA ALA A 23 -4.31 -19.92 6.19
C ALA A 23 -3.54 -19.46 7.43
N ASP A 24 -2.42 -20.12 7.74
CA ASP A 24 -1.58 -19.75 8.89
C ASP A 24 -0.89 -18.40 8.70
N LEU A 25 -0.54 -18.03 7.47
CA LEU A 25 0.00 -16.70 7.18
C LEU A 25 -1.05 -15.61 7.40
N VAL A 26 -2.30 -15.85 6.98
CA VAL A 26 -3.41 -14.90 7.24
C VAL A 26 -3.59 -14.69 8.74
N ARG A 27 -3.57 -15.76 9.54
CA ARG A 27 -3.66 -15.67 11.01
C ARG A 27 -2.49 -14.90 11.61
N ALA A 28 -1.27 -15.15 11.14
CA ALA A 28 -0.09 -14.43 11.61
C ALA A 28 -0.15 -12.93 11.29
N ILE A 29 -0.65 -12.56 10.10
CA ILE A 29 -0.88 -11.16 9.73
C ILE A 29 -1.90 -10.51 10.66
N ASP A 30 -2.99 -11.22 10.98
CA ASP A 30 -4.03 -10.73 11.89
C ASP A 30 -3.49 -10.43 13.28
N ASP A 31 -2.74 -11.38 13.83
CA ASP A 31 -2.17 -11.24 15.17
C ASP A 31 -1.10 -10.16 15.21
N TYR A 32 -0.32 -10.02 14.13
CA TYR A 32 0.66 -8.94 14.02
C TYR A 32 0.01 -7.55 13.92
N ALA A 33 -1.06 -7.41 13.14
CA ALA A 33 -1.82 -6.16 13.06
C ALA A 33 -2.40 -5.77 14.43
N LYS A 34 -2.94 -6.74 15.18
CA LYS A 34 -3.41 -6.51 16.56
C LYS A 34 -2.28 -6.10 17.50
N PHE A 35 -1.12 -6.76 17.40
CA PHE A 35 0.05 -6.47 18.22
C PHE A 35 0.55 -5.03 18.01
N LEU A 36 0.60 -4.55 16.78
CA LEU A 36 1.03 -3.18 16.46
C LEU A 36 0.06 -2.12 17.00
N GLY A 37 -1.22 -2.46 17.19
CA GLY A 37 -2.23 -1.56 17.72
C GLY A 37 -2.49 -0.34 16.83
N GLY A 38 -3.15 0.69 17.39
CA GLY A 38 -3.25 2.02 16.77
C GLY A 38 -3.75 2.03 15.31
N SER A 39 -5.04 1.75 15.07
CA SER A 39 -5.66 1.77 13.72
C SER A 39 -4.93 0.96 12.63
N THR A 40 -3.95 0.13 12.99
CA THR A 40 -3.20 -0.70 12.06
C THR A 40 -4.05 -1.87 11.62
N ASP A 41 -4.16 -2.09 10.32
CA ASP A 41 -4.93 -3.16 9.72
C ASP A 41 -4.04 -4.09 8.88
N ARG A 42 -4.66 -5.13 8.32
CA ARG A 42 -4.00 -6.07 7.41
C ARG A 42 -3.41 -5.35 6.21
N THR A 43 -4.09 -4.32 5.69
CA THR A 43 -3.65 -3.53 4.55
C THR A 43 -2.28 -2.93 4.84
N TYR A 44 -2.13 -2.27 5.99
CA TYR A 44 -0.86 -1.67 6.38
C TYR A 44 0.26 -2.71 6.49
N VAL A 45 0.01 -3.82 7.21
CA VAL A 45 1.01 -4.87 7.40
C VAL A 45 1.46 -5.46 6.07
N ILE A 46 0.52 -5.77 5.17
CA ILE A 46 0.81 -6.35 3.86
C ILE A 46 1.56 -5.34 2.98
N THR A 47 1.12 -4.08 2.95
CA THR A 47 1.79 -3.01 2.20
C THR A 47 3.25 -2.87 2.63
N GLN A 48 3.51 -2.74 3.94
CA GLN A 48 4.88 -2.61 4.45
C GLN A 48 5.74 -3.83 4.11
N ALA A 49 5.20 -5.04 4.25
CA ALA A 49 5.93 -6.26 3.91
C ALA A 49 6.31 -6.32 2.42
N ILE A 50 5.40 -5.91 1.54
CA ILE A 50 5.65 -5.85 0.09
C ILE A 50 6.67 -4.75 -0.24
N GLU A 51 6.53 -3.55 0.31
CA GLU A 51 7.48 -2.45 0.11
C GLU A 51 8.89 -2.87 0.49
N ILE A 52 9.06 -3.46 1.67
CA ILE A 52 10.35 -3.97 2.14
C ILE A 52 10.90 -5.05 1.19
N ALA A 53 10.05 -5.96 0.70
CA ALA A 53 10.49 -7.00 -0.24
C ALA A 53 10.95 -6.41 -1.58
N LEU A 54 10.21 -5.45 -2.12
CA LEU A 54 10.54 -4.77 -3.37
C LEU A 54 11.82 -3.95 -3.24
N GLU A 55 11.99 -3.21 -2.13
CA GLU A 55 13.19 -2.40 -1.88
C GLU A 55 14.45 -3.24 -1.72
N ARG A 56 14.34 -4.43 -1.14
CA ARG A 56 15.48 -5.34 -0.92
C ARG A 56 15.91 -6.11 -2.16
N ASP A 57 15.05 -6.24 -3.16
CA ASP A 57 15.37 -6.97 -4.38
C ASP A 57 16.20 -6.11 -5.35
N ALA A 58 17.52 -6.29 -5.32
CA ALA A 58 18.46 -5.52 -6.13
C ALA A 58 18.23 -5.69 -7.65
N ASP A 59 17.81 -6.87 -8.10
CA ASP A 59 17.58 -7.13 -9.52
C ASP A 59 16.27 -6.51 -9.98
N PHE A 60 15.23 -6.56 -9.14
CA PHE A 60 14.01 -5.80 -9.35
C PHE A 60 14.28 -4.29 -9.43
N GLN A 61 15.12 -3.74 -8.56
CA GLN A 61 15.47 -2.31 -8.60
C GLN A 61 16.20 -1.92 -9.89
N LYS A 62 17.17 -2.73 -10.36
CA LYS A 62 17.85 -2.51 -11.66
C LYS A 62 16.86 -2.56 -12.81
N HIS A 63 15.96 -3.53 -12.83
CA HIS A 63 14.91 -3.65 -13.83
C HIS A 63 13.97 -2.43 -13.81
N ARG A 64 13.56 -1.97 -12.62
CA ARG A 64 12.70 -0.79 -12.45
C ARG A 64 13.38 0.49 -12.94
N ALA A 65 14.67 0.68 -12.64
CA ALA A 65 15.44 1.85 -13.09
C ALA A 65 15.66 1.86 -14.62
N SER A 66 15.71 0.68 -15.24
CA SER A 66 15.91 0.52 -16.68
C SER A 66 14.64 0.72 -17.50
N ARG A 67 13.47 0.78 -16.84
CA ARG A 67 12.19 0.96 -17.51
C ARG A 67 11.95 2.46 -17.76
N PRO A 68 11.80 2.92 -19.01
CA PRO A 68 11.39 4.30 -19.26
C PRO A 68 10.04 4.55 -18.57
N ALA A 69 9.91 5.69 -17.89
CA ALA A 69 8.70 6.06 -17.19
C ALA A 69 7.51 5.95 -18.15
N ALA A 70 6.70 4.91 -18.01
CA ALA A 70 5.50 4.76 -18.80
C ALA A 70 4.65 5.99 -18.53
N ALA A 71 4.38 6.76 -19.60
CA ALA A 71 3.61 7.98 -19.57
C ALA A 71 2.39 7.79 -18.67
N ALA A 72 2.25 8.68 -17.68
CA ALA A 72 1.07 8.80 -16.86
C ALA A 72 -0.15 8.69 -17.78
N SER A 73 -0.96 7.66 -17.55
CA SER A 73 -2.19 7.38 -18.26
C SER A 73 -2.98 8.68 -18.45
N SER A 74 -3.14 9.08 -19.72
CA SER A 74 -3.94 10.23 -20.11
C SER A 74 -5.34 10.13 -19.47
N PRO A 75 -5.90 11.23 -18.98
CA PRO A 75 -7.25 11.21 -18.43
C PRO A 75 -8.21 10.82 -19.56
N ARG A 76 -8.89 9.68 -19.40
CA ARG A 76 -9.96 9.26 -20.31
C ARG A 76 -11.05 10.33 -20.25
N GLY A 77 -11.34 10.88 -21.42
CA GLY A 77 -12.12 12.10 -21.60
C GLY A 77 -13.56 12.06 -21.10
N GLY A 78 -14.07 13.26 -20.86
CA GLY A 78 -15.50 13.51 -20.81
C GLY A 78 -16.10 13.46 -22.21
N ALA A 79 -17.26 12.82 -22.30
CA ALA A 79 -18.43 13.18 -23.09
C ALA A 79 -19.54 12.18 -22.73
#